data_AF-A0A229GUK0-F1
#
_entry.id   AF-A0A229GUK0-F1
#
_cell.length_a   1.000
_cell.length_b   1.000
_cell.length_c   1.000
_cell.angle_alpha   90.00
_cell.angle_beta   90.00
_cell.angle_gamma   90.00
#
_symmetry.space_group_name_H-M   'P 1'
#
loop_
_entity.id
_entity.type
_entity.pdbx_description
1 polymer ?
#
loop_
_entity_poly.entity_id
_entity_poly.type
_entity_poly.pdbx_seq_one_letter_code
_entity_poly.pdbx_strand_id
1 'polypeptide(L)'
;MSRGRKAQQDNGGRRGRRRDPGAPVRSPRGPVGAYGDRAQRVIYIAHEGEKTEKDYLQLLERTYRTRDGKPTFRFALLGEAGGLRPMATVDRVLEQAGPHDEKWVFFDRDAADSRDTEIPQAMRKAAKNGVQVVLSHPSFELWLLLHFQLWTSQESGLDSKVKDRLRQHKDAKGFEDYDRASGDRGKGIDGQRAESLLGPGRVKNAIRNARKLVNACQYGQCKAKDADEIAATNPVPNKPETYEEWTRRSGHAGGCDPLKRDPSTDVWRLLAALEIDGEDE
;
A
#
# COMPACT_ATOMS: atom_id res chain seq x y z
N MET A 1 -42.49 44.18 -15.78
CA MET A 1 -42.64 43.01 -14.87
C MET A 1 -41.94 41.81 -15.49
N SER A 2 -41.17 41.07 -14.68
CA SER A 2 -40.54 39.74 -14.88
C SER A 2 -39.59 39.51 -16.07
N ARG A 3 -38.26 39.38 -15.87
CA ARG A 3 -37.46 38.23 -15.32
C ARG A 3 -37.39 37.02 -16.26
N GLY A 4 -36.24 36.80 -16.93
CA GLY A 4 -35.30 35.69 -16.63
C GLY A 4 -35.37 34.62 -17.74
N ARG A 5 -34.35 33.84 -18.15
CA ARG A 5 -33.04 33.44 -17.59
C ARG A 5 -32.10 33.03 -18.75
N LYS A 6 -30.80 33.18 -18.51
CA LYS A 6 -29.69 32.56 -19.27
C LYS A 6 -29.65 31.04 -19.02
N ALA A 7 -29.26 30.27 -20.03
CA ALA A 7 -28.69 28.91 -19.91
C ALA A 7 -27.47 28.89 -20.85
N GLN A 8 -26.25 29.12 -20.36
CA GLN A 8 -25.33 28.19 -19.67
C GLN A 8 -24.88 27.03 -20.59
N GLN A 9 -23.67 27.21 -21.11
CA GLN A 9 -22.84 26.21 -21.78
C GLN A 9 -22.42 25.15 -20.76
N ASP A 10 -22.55 23.87 -21.13
CA ASP A 10 -21.79 22.80 -20.51
C ASP A 10 -21.74 21.59 -21.46
N ASN A 11 -20.55 21.26 -21.96
CA ASN A 11 -20.11 19.87 -22.15
C ASN A 11 -18.63 19.81 -22.54
N GLY A 12 -17.76 19.95 -21.54
CA GLY A 12 -16.36 19.54 -21.61
C GLY A 12 -16.27 18.01 -21.57
N GLY A 13 -16.55 17.35 -22.69
CA GLY A 13 -16.40 15.90 -22.83
C GLY A 13 -14.94 15.47 -22.69
N ARG A 14 -14.64 14.68 -21.65
CA ARG A 14 -13.36 13.98 -21.45
C ARG A 14 -13.03 13.15 -22.70
N ARG A 15 -12.04 13.59 -23.48
CA ARG A 15 -11.47 12.81 -24.58
C ARG A 15 -10.74 11.60 -24.00
N GLY A 16 -11.37 10.42 -24.08
CA GLY A 16 -10.70 9.15 -23.86
C GLY A 16 -9.56 8.98 -24.88
N ARG A 17 -8.34 8.71 -24.41
CA ARG A 17 -7.20 8.38 -25.28
C ARG A 17 -7.54 7.11 -26.07
N ARG A 18 -7.67 7.23 -27.39
CA ARG A 18 -7.74 6.07 -28.30
C ARG A 18 -6.39 5.35 -28.29
N ARG A 19 -6.42 4.02 -28.08
CA ARG A 19 -5.26 3.12 -28.17
C ARG A 19 -4.83 2.96 -29.64
N ASP A 20 -3.53 2.94 -29.87
CA ASP A 20 -2.91 2.53 -31.14
C ASP A 20 -2.76 0.99 -31.15
N PRO A 21 -3.44 0.26 -32.05
CA PRO A 21 -3.40 -1.20 -32.11
C PRO A 21 -2.04 -1.79 -32.53
N GLY A 22 -1.10 -0.97 -33.02
CA GLY A 22 0.17 -1.42 -33.61
C GLY A 22 1.41 -1.31 -32.70
N ALA A 23 1.28 -0.84 -31.47
CA ALA A 23 2.43 -0.68 -30.58
C ALA A 23 2.98 -2.06 -30.14
N PRO A 24 4.31 -2.28 -30.20
CA PRO A 24 4.90 -3.53 -29.72
C PRO A 24 4.53 -3.76 -28.25
N VAL A 25 4.15 -5.00 -27.90
CA VAL A 25 3.85 -5.40 -26.52
C VAL A 25 5.10 -5.18 -25.67
N ARG A 26 5.14 -4.05 -24.97
CA ARG A 26 6.18 -3.70 -24.01
C ARG A 26 5.79 -4.24 -22.63
N SER A 27 6.82 -4.52 -21.82
CA SER A 27 6.67 -4.98 -20.43
C SER A 27 5.55 -4.23 -19.66
N PRO A 28 4.76 -4.90 -18.80
CA PRO A 28 3.74 -4.26 -17.95
C PRO A 28 4.27 -3.19 -16.98
N ARG A 29 5.60 -2.99 -16.96
CA ARG A 29 6.30 -1.99 -16.16
C ARG A 29 6.60 -0.75 -16.99
N GLY A 30 6.19 0.41 -16.50
CA GLY A 30 7.04 1.59 -16.59
C GLY A 30 8.07 1.52 -15.47
N PRO A 31 9.39 1.62 -15.70
CA PRO A 31 10.32 1.97 -14.61
C PRO A 31 9.86 3.30 -13.98
N VAL A 32 10.18 3.55 -12.70
CA VAL A 32 9.86 4.84 -12.04
C VAL A 32 10.43 6.03 -12.85
N GLY A 33 11.52 5.81 -13.61
CA GLY A 33 12.09 6.75 -14.57
C GLY A 33 11.42 6.85 -15.96
N ALA A 34 10.37 6.06 -16.26
CA ALA A 34 9.56 6.20 -17.47
C ALA A 34 8.52 7.32 -17.36
N TYR A 35 8.25 7.80 -16.16
CA TYR A 35 7.50 9.04 -15.95
C TYR A 35 8.43 10.21 -16.29
N GLY A 36 8.36 10.72 -17.52
CA GLY A 36 9.19 11.84 -17.96
C GLY A 36 9.08 13.06 -17.05
N ASP A 37 7.90 13.28 -16.47
CA ASP A 37 7.65 14.25 -15.40
C ASP A 37 7.11 13.52 -14.16
N ARG A 38 7.88 13.53 -13.06
CA ARG A 38 7.44 12.95 -11.77
C ARG A 38 6.18 13.63 -11.23
N ALA A 39 5.89 14.88 -11.61
CA ALA A 39 4.65 15.56 -11.24
C ALA A 39 3.39 14.89 -11.84
N GLN A 40 3.56 13.98 -12.81
CA GLN A 40 2.49 13.18 -13.41
C GLN A 40 2.46 11.71 -12.93
N ARG A 41 3.30 11.32 -11.97
CA ARG A 41 3.28 9.95 -11.43
C ARG A 41 1.99 9.70 -10.64
N VAL A 42 1.04 9.01 -11.27
CA VAL A 42 -0.19 8.52 -10.63
C VAL A 42 0.01 7.08 -10.23
N ILE A 43 -0.23 6.78 -8.95
CA ILE A 43 -0.13 5.43 -8.41
C ILE A 43 -1.54 4.97 -8.03
N TYR A 44 -2.01 3.92 -8.68
CA TYR A 44 -3.32 3.34 -8.42
C TYR A 44 -3.21 2.34 -7.28
N ILE A 45 -3.96 2.56 -6.20
CA ILE A 45 -3.89 1.74 -4.99
C ILE A 45 -5.29 1.26 -4.64
N ALA A 46 -5.52 -0.06 -4.67
CA ALA A 46 -6.70 -0.65 -4.06
C ALA A 46 -6.40 -1.14 -2.64
N HIS A 47 -7.38 -1.05 -1.75
CA HIS A 47 -7.24 -1.43 -0.33
C HIS A 47 -8.52 -2.10 0.17
N GLU A 48 -8.40 -2.93 1.21
CA GLU A 48 -9.52 -3.71 1.74
C GLU A 48 -10.44 -2.87 2.63
N GLY A 49 -9.90 -2.13 3.61
CA GLY A 49 -10.67 -1.36 4.58
C GLY A 49 -11.20 -0.04 4.02
N GLU A 50 -12.30 0.46 4.58
CA GLU A 50 -12.92 1.71 4.09
C GLU A 50 -12.19 2.98 4.56
N LYS A 51 -11.47 2.89 5.69
CA LYS A 51 -11.04 4.07 6.44
C LYS A 51 -9.56 4.10 6.77
N THR A 52 -9.03 3.13 7.51
CA THR A 52 -7.68 3.21 8.07
C THR A 52 -6.60 3.37 6.99
N GLU A 53 -6.56 2.45 6.02
CA GLU A 53 -5.55 2.47 4.95
C GLU A 53 -5.72 3.72 4.08
N LYS A 54 -6.98 4.07 3.76
CA LYS A 54 -7.31 5.26 2.98
C LYS A 54 -6.82 6.54 3.65
N ASP A 55 -7.18 6.75 4.92
CA ASP A 55 -6.82 7.96 5.67
C ASP A 55 -5.29 8.03 5.86
N TYR A 56 -4.62 6.90 6.10
CA TYR A 56 -3.16 6.83 6.19
C TYR A 56 -2.47 7.13 4.84
N LEU A 57 -2.95 6.58 3.73
CA LEU A 57 -2.41 6.87 2.40
C LEU A 57 -2.63 8.34 2.02
N GLN A 58 -3.78 8.91 2.35
CA GLN A 58 -4.04 10.35 2.17
C GLN A 58 -3.13 11.21 3.04
N LEU A 59 -2.82 10.77 4.27
CA LEU A 59 -1.85 11.41 5.14
C LEU A 59 -0.47 11.43 4.49
N LEU A 60 0.01 10.29 3.98
CA LEU A 60 1.29 10.21 3.27
C LEU A 60 1.32 11.10 2.03
N GLU A 61 0.27 11.09 1.21
CA GLU A 61 0.21 11.95 0.03
C GLU A 61 0.27 13.43 0.44
N ARG A 62 -0.52 13.87 1.41
CA ARG A 62 -0.50 15.27 1.84
C ARG A 62 0.87 15.71 2.37
N THR A 63 1.57 14.83 3.07
CA THR A 63 2.85 15.14 3.70
C THR A 63 4.03 15.07 2.71
N TYR A 64 4.07 14.06 1.83
CA TYR A 64 5.27 13.74 1.05
C TYR A 64 5.12 13.92 -0.47
N ARG A 65 3.94 14.32 -0.98
CA ARG A 65 3.73 14.49 -2.45
C ARG A 65 4.54 15.60 -3.10
N THR A 66 5.24 16.44 -2.33
CA THR A 66 6.08 17.51 -2.84
C THR A 66 7.50 17.37 -2.33
N ARG A 67 8.48 17.50 -3.24
CA ARG A 67 9.90 17.63 -2.90
C ARG A 67 10.48 18.83 -3.63
N ASP A 68 11.25 19.66 -2.94
CA ASP A 68 11.79 20.92 -3.47
C ASP A 68 10.70 21.81 -4.11
N GLY A 69 9.51 21.83 -3.50
CA GLY A 69 8.35 22.58 -3.99
C GLY A 69 7.67 22.01 -5.24
N LYS A 70 8.08 20.84 -5.73
CA LYS A 70 7.53 20.21 -6.94
C LYS A 70 6.74 18.95 -6.61
N PRO A 71 5.56 18.73 -7.23
CA PRO A 71 4.83 17.47 -7.07
C PRO A 71 5.66 16.27 -7.57
N THR A 72 5.65 15.17 -6.81
CA THR A 72 6.42 13.95 -7.10
C THR A 72 5.55 12.72 -7.31
N PHE A 73 4.33 12.69 -6.74
CA PHE A 73 3.35 11.63 -6.96
C PHE A 73 1.95 12.09 -6.53
N ARG A 74 0.94 11.31 -6.91
CA ARG A 74 -0.43 11.36 -6.37
C ARG A 74 -1.03 9.96 -6.32
N PHE A 75 -1.92 9.70 -5.37
CA PHE A 75 -2.65 8.43 -5.32
C PHE A 75 -3.99 8.52 -6.05
N ALA A 76 -4.34 7.42 -6.72
CA ALA A 76 -5.69 7.10 -7.12
C ALA A 76 -6.16 5.93 -6.23
N LEU A 77 -6.78 6.27 -5.10
CA LEU A 77 -7.25 5.30 -4.11
C LEU A 77 -8.57 4.65 -4.56
N LEU A 78 -8.62 3.33 -4.51
CA LEU A 78 -9.70 2.49 -4.99
C LEU A 78 -10.21 1.58 -3.85
N GLY A 79 -11.21 2.06 -3.13
CA GLY A 79 -11.95 1.27 -2.14
C GLY A 79 -13.43 1.16 -2.50
N GLU A 80 -14.16 0.38 -1.70
CA GLU A 80 -15.61 0.21 -1.80
C GLU A 80 -16.24 0.17 -0.40
N ALA A 81 -17.49 0.62 -0.28
CA ALA A 81 -18.25 0.46 0.95
C ALA A 81 -18.54 -1.03 1.20
N GLY A 82 -18.41 -1.46 2.45
CA GLY A 82 -18.36 -2.87 2.86
C GLY A 82 -16.97 -3.50 2.78
N GLY A 83 -15.97 -2.78 2.27
CA GLY A 83 -14.62 -3.28 2.05
C GLY A 83 -14.48 -4.20 0.83
N LEU A 84 -13.23 -4.50 0.47
CA LEU A 84 -12.89 -5.40 -0.63
C LEU A 84 -12.12 -6.61 -0.11
N ARG A 85 -12.31 -7.78 -0.72
CA ARG A 85 -11.48 -8.96 -0.47
C ARG A 85 -10.20 -8.95 -1.34
N PRO A 86 -9.15 -9.72 -1.01
CA PRO A 86 -7.87 -9.71 -1.74
C PRO A 86 -7.98 -9.90 -3.27
N MET A 87 -8.85 -10.77 -3.78
CA MET A 87 -9.02 -10.91 -5.23
C MET A 87 -9.70 -9.69 -5.84
N ALA A 88 -10.70 -9.15 -5.15
CA ALA A 88 -11.48 -8.00 -5.63
C ALA A 88 -10.62 -6.72 -5.70
N THR A 89 -9.69 -6.50 -4.76
CA THR A 89 -8.75 -5.36 -4.84
C THR A 89 -7.84 -5.48 -6.07
N VAL A 90 -7.38 -6.67 -6.43
CA VAL A 90 -6.59 -6.91 -7.65
C VAL A 90 -7.41 -6.66 -8.90
N ASP A 91 -8.65 -7.12 -8.96
CA ASP A 91 -9.54 -6.84 -10.10
C ASP A 91 -9.82 -5.34 -10.23
N ARG A 92 -10.17 -4.69 -9.13
CA ARG A 92 -10.47 -3.26 -9.07
C ARG A 92 -9.36 -2.38 -9.62
N VAL A 93 -8.10 -2.67 -9.27
CA VAL A 93 -6.96 -1.89 -9.76
C VAL A 93 -6.71 -2.14 -11.26
N LEU A 94 -6.92 -3.37 -11.75
CA LEU A 94 -6.74 -3.71 -13.16
C LEU A 94 -7.83 -3.13 -14.08
N GLU A 95 -9.02 -2.92 -13.56
CA GLU A 95 -10.12 -2.26 -14.29
C GLU A 95 -9.87 -0.75 -14.48
N GLN A 96 -9.23 -0.10 -13.52
CA GLN A 96 -9.07 1.36 -13.50
C GLN A 96 -7.73 1.84 -14.08
N ALA A 97 -6.68 1.04 -13.91
CA ALA A 97 -5.34 1.40 -14.31
C ALA A 97 -4.98 0.78 -15.68
N GLY A 98 -4.28 1.54 -16.50
CA GLY A 98 -3.73 1.06 -17.76
C GLY A 98 -2.63 0.00 -17.56
N PRO A 99 -2.25 -0.72 -18.64
CA PRO A 99 -1.24 -1.77 -18.57
C PRO A 99 0.10 -1.33 -17.98
N HIS A 100 0.52 -0.09 -18.26
CA HIS A 100 1.82 0.46 -17.85
C HIS A 100 1.76 1.36 -16.61
N ASP A 101 0.57 1.57 -16.03
CA ASP A 101 0.42 2.38 -14.83
C ASP A 101 0.99 1.65 -13.61
N GLU A 102 1.46 2.41 -12.62
CA GLU A 102 1.89 1.84 -11.35
C GLU A 102 0.67 1.43 -10.51
N LYS A 103 0.65 0.16 -10.10
CA LYS A 103 -0.49 -0.50 -9.47
C LYS A 103 -0.06 -1.18 -8.18
N TRP A 104 -0.76 -0.89 -7.10
CA TRP A 104 -0.55 -1.48 -5.79
C TRP A 104 -1.88 -1.98 -5.21
N VAL A 105 -1.82 -3.04 -4.41
CA VAL A 105 -2.94 -3.54 -3.61
C VAL A 105 -2.49 -3.78 -2.17
N PHE A 106 -3.36 -3.48 -1.22
CA PHE A 106 -3.14 -3.69 0.21
C PHE A 106 -4.02 -4.87 0.65
N PHE A 107 -3.41 -5.85 1.30
CA PHE A 107 -4.06 -7.01 1.87
C PHE A 107 -3.84 -7.07 3.38
N ASP A 108 -4.88 -7.44 4.10
CA ASP A 108 -4.76 -7.91 5.48
C ASP A 108 -4.84 -9.43 5.51
N ARG A 109 -4.00 -10.06 6.34
CA ARG A 109 -4.01 -11.51 6.48
C ARG A 109 -5.30 -12.01 7.10
N ASP A 110 -5.79 -11.26 8.08
CA ASP A 110 -6.92 -11.54 8.98
C ASP A 110 -7.37 -13.01 9.00
N ALA A 111 -6.95 -13.75 10.03
CA ALA A 111 -7.35 -15.14 10.20
C ALA A 111 -8.80 -15.31 10.66
N ALA A 112 -9.52 -14.22 10.97
CA ALA A 112 -10.92 -14.27 11.37
C ALA A 112 -11.88 -14.50 10.19
N ASP A 113 -11.42 -14.34 8.95
CA ASP A 113 -12.20 -14.70 7.77
C ASP A 113 -11.45 -15.74 6.90
N SER A 114 -12.17 -16.61 6.20
CA SER A 114 -11.61 -17.78 5.51
C SER A 114 -10.82 -17.45 4.22
N ARG A 115 -10.00 -16.40 4.22
CA ARG A 115 -9.18 -15.89 3.10
C ARG A 115 -7.88 -16.63 2.84
N ASP A 116 -7.57 -17.69 3.58
CA ASP A 116 -6.36 -18.52 3.45
C ASP A 116 -6.12 -18.99 2.01
N THR A 117 -7.17 -19.36 1.29
CA THR A 117 -7.09 -19.81 -0.09
C THR A 117 -7.02 -18.65 -1.09
N GLU A 118 -7.57 -17.49 -0.72
CA GLU A 118 -7.70 -16.32 -1.58
C GLU A 118 -6.40 -15.54 -1.68
N ILE A 119 -5.71 -15.31 -0.56
CA ILE A 119 -4.46 -14.52 -0.54
C ILE A 119 -3.42 -15.07 -1.53
N PRO A 120 -3.07 -16.38 -1.53
CA PRO A 120 -2.10 -16.91 -2.48
C PRO A 120 -2.56 -16.79 -3.94
N GLN A 121 -3.87 -16.88 -4.21
CA GLN A 121 -4.43 -16.70 -5.54
C GLN A 121 -4.34 -15.24 -6.00
N ALA A 122 -4.71 -14.30 -5.14
CA ALA A 122 -4.61 -12.87 -5.38
C ALA A 122 -3.16 -12.44 -5.62
N MET A 123 -2.21 -12.93 -4.81
CA MET A 123 -0.78 -12.66 -5.01
C MET A 123 -0.26 -13.19 -6.35
N ARG A 124 -0.65 -14.40 -6.76
CA ARG A 124 -0.27 -14.94 -8.08
C ARG A 124 -0.88 -14.14 -9.23
N LYS A 125 -2.15 -13.74 -9.12
CA LYS A 125 -2.82 -12.89 -10.10
C LYS A 125 -2.17 -11.51 -10.19
N ALA A 126 -1.83 -10.90 -9.05
CA ALA A 126 -1.13 -9.63 -8.98
C ALA A 126 0.24 -9.71 -9.67
N ALA A 127 1.04 -10.75 -9.35
CA ALA A 127 2.34 -10.99 -9.97
C ALA A 127 2.24 -11.11 -11.50
N LYS A 128 1.28 -11.89 -12.01
CA LYS A 128 1.05 -12.07 -13.46
C LYS A 128 0.72 -10.74 -14.17
N ASN A 129 0.08 -9.80 -13.49
CA ASN A 129 -0.35 -8.53 -14.06
C ASN A 129 0.51 -7.32 -13.65
N GLY A 130 1.66 -7.56 -13.01
CA GLY A 130 2.58 -6.50 -12.61
C GLY A 130 2.06 -5.61 -11.46
N VAL A 131 1.12 -6.09 -10.66
CA VAL A 131 0.54 -5.36 -9.51
C VAL A 131 1.37 -5.65 -8.26
N GLN A 132 1.88 -4.60 -7.60
CA GLN A 132 2.59 -4.75 -6.33
C GLN A 132 1.60 -5.08 -5.21
N VAL A 133 1.98 -6.01 -4.34
CA VAL A 133 1.18 -6.40 -3.18
C VAL A 133 1.87 -5.88 -1.92
N VAL A 134 1.09 -5.24 -1.06
CA VAL A 134 1.42 -4.91 0.32
C VAL A 134 0.58 -5.81 1.21
N LEU A 135 1.20 -6.83 1.81
CA LEU A 135 0.56 -7.69 2.79
C LEU A 135 0.88 -7.18 4.21
N SER A 136 -0.13 -7.08 5.07
CA SER A 136 0.03 -6.92 6.52
C SER A 136 -0.50 -8.14 7.26
N HIS A 137 0.30 -8.68 8.17
CA HIS A 137 0.02 -9.87 8.95
C HIS A 137 0.28 -9.55 10.43
N PRO A 138 -0.76 -9.47 11.28
CA PRO A 138 -2.15 -9.88 11.01
C PRO A 138 -2.98 -8.88 10.19
N SER A 139 -2.79 -7.57 10.40
CA SER A 139 -3.58 -6.51 9.77
C SER A 139 -2.80 -5.21 9.64
N PHE A 140 -3.36 -4.20 8.97
CA PHE A 140 -2.76 -2.89 8.81
C PHE A 140 -2.44 -2.19 10.14
N GLU A 141 -3.15 -2.48 11.22
CA GLU A 141 -2.87 -1.93 12.57
C GLU A 141 -1.48 -2.31 13.08
N LEU A 142 -0.90 -3.41 12.60
CA LEU A 142 0.50 -3.72 12.89
C LEU A 142 1.39 -2.59 12.39
N TRP A 143 1.20 -2.14 11.15
CA TRP A 143 1.98 -1.04 10.60
C TRP A 143 1.86 0.23 11.45
N LEU A 144 0.65 0.57 11.91
CA LEU A 144 0.45 1.71 12.82
C LEU A 144 1.22 1.55 14.14
N LEU A 145 1.21 0.36 14.74
CA LEU A 145 1.99 0.07 15.95
C LEU A 145 3.50 0.20 15.73
N LEU A 146 4.00 -0.15 14.53
CA LEU A 146 5.42 -0.13 14.21
C LEU A 146 6.02 1.29 14.18
N HIS A 147 5.21 2.35 14.04
CA HIS A 147 5.66 3.74 14.25
C HIS A 147 6.17 3.97 15.68
N PHE A 148 5.66 3.20 16.64
CA PHE A 148 5.90 3.41 18.06
C PHE A 148 6.85 2.39 18.66
N GLN A 149 6.72 1.12 18.27
CA GLN A 149 7.56 0.04 18.81
C GLN A 149 7.63 -1.15 17.86
N LEU A 150 8.70 -1.95 17.98
CA LEU A 150 8.76 -3.25 17.31
C LEU A 150 7.76 -4.23 17.95
N TRP A 151 7.10 -5.03 17.12
CA TRP A 151 6.18 -6.09 17.56
C TRP A 151 6.50 -7.41 16.87
N THR A 152 7.01 -8.39 17.62
CA THR A 152 7.44 -9.70 17.09
C THR A 152 6.57 -10.86 17.57
N SER A 153 5.50 -10.57 18.29
CA SER A 153 4.59 -11.61 18.81
C SER A 153 3.79 -12.22 17.66
N GLN A 154 3.70 -13.54 17.64
CA GLN A 154 2.85 -14.27 16.70
C GLN A 154 1.42 -14.24 17.22
N GLU A 155 0.53 -13.71 16.40
CA GLU A 155 -0.89 -13.57 16.74
C GLU A 155 -1.78 -14.54 15.97
N SER A 156 -1.18 -15.47 15.22
CA SER A 156 -1.89 -16.45 14.38
C SER A 156 -2.90 -15.77 13.44
N GLY A 157 -2.56 -14.57 12.97
CA GLY A 157 -3.39 -13.77 12.07
C GLY A 157 -4.51 -12.96 12.74
N LEU A 158 -4.58 -12.92 14.08
CA LEU A 158 -5.52 -12.06 14.82
C LEU A 158 -4.89 -10.72 15.18
N ASP A 159 -5.66 -9.62 15.14
CA ASP A 159 -5.13 -8.26 15.36
C ASP A 159 -5.43 -7.69 16.76
N SER A 160 -6.21 -8.38 17.60
CA SER A 160 -6.71 -7.85 18.86
C SER A 160 -5.61 -7.36 19.81
N LYS A 161 -4.53 -8.15 19.97
CA LYS A 161 -3.38 -7.75 20.80
C LYS A 161 -2.59 -6.58 20.21
N VAL A 162 -2.50 -6.52 18.87
CA VAL A 162 -1.86 -5.39 18.17
C VAL A 162 -2.63 -4.11 18.46
N LYS A 163 -3.96 -4.14 18.33
CA LYS A 163 -4.85 -3.01 18.62
C LYS A 163 -4.80 -2.61 20.08
N ASP A 164 -4.85 -3.55 21.01
CA ASP A 164 -4.76 -3.25 22.44
C ASP A 164 -3.41 -2.64 22.79
N ARG A 165 -2.33 -3.13 22.19
CA ARG A 165 -1.00 -2.54 22.40
C ARG A 165 -0.90 -1.14 21.81
N LEU A 166 -1.47 -0.90 20.62
CA LEU A 166 -1.52 0.42 19.99
C LEU A 166 -2.26 1.43 20.88
N ARG A 167 -3.45 1.06 21.38
CA ARG A 167 -4.27 1.90 22.27
C ARG A 167 -3.58 2.25 23.59
N GLN A 168 -2.76 1.34 24.11
CA GLN A 168 -2.08 1.51 25.41
C GLN A 168 -0.70 2.17 25.27
N HIS A 169 -0.18 2.34 24.05
CA HIS A 169 1.16 2.86 23.87
C HIS A 169 1.22 4.35 24.23
N LYS A 170 2.05 4.70 25.21
CA LYS A 170 2.12 6.08 25.75
C LYS A 170 2.36 7.19 24.72
N ASP A 171 3.03 6.87 23.61
CA ASP A 171 3.35 7.81 22.54
C ASP A 171 2.35 7.78 21.37
N ALA A 172 1.45 6.80 21.32
CA ALA A 172 0.42 6.68 20.29
C ALA A 172 -0.79 7.57 20.64
N LYS A 173 -0.55 8.88 20.74
CA LYS A 173 -1.57 9.85 21.15
C LYS A 173 -2.75 9.83 20.18
N GLY A 174 -3.97 9.84 20.73
CA GLY A 174 -5.21 9.79 19.98
C GLY A 174 -5.66 8.38 19.62
N PHE A 175 -4.87 7.34 19.90
CA PHE A 175 -5.24 5.94 19.59
C PHE A 175 -5.99 5.25 20.72
N GLU A 176 -6.20 5.88 21.88
CA GLU A 176 -6.78 5.27 23.08
C GLU A 176 -8.17 4.64 22.84
N ASP A 177 -8.93 5.22 21.89
CA ASP A 177 -10.26 4.80 21.48
C ASP A 177 -10.32 4.24 20.04
N TYR A 178 -9.16 4.04 19.40
CA TYR A 178 -9.07 3.54 18.02
C TYR A 178 -9.81 2.20 17.87
N ASP A 179 -10.67 2.09 16.86
CA ASP A 179 -11.45 0.87 16.56
C ASP A 179 -12.30 0.36 17.75
N ARG A 180 -12.84 1.26 18.59
CA ARG A 180 -13.78 0.91 19.66
C ARG A 180 -15.26 1.17 19.34
N ALA A 181 -15.54 2.02 18.35
CA ALA A 181 -16.90 2.27 17.90
C ALA A 181 -17.25 1.32 16.74
N SER A 182 -18.54 1.18 16.46
CA SER A 182 -19.04 0.23 15.47
C SER A 182 -18.80 0.68 14.03
N GLY A 183 -18.42 -0.28 13.18
CA GLY A 183 -18.04 -0.01 11.79
C GLY A 183 -16.75 0.81 11.73
N ASP A 184 -16.67 1.75 10.79
CA ASP A 184 -15.47 2.58 10.63
C ASP A 184 -15.47 3.84 11.51
N ARG A 185 -16.53 4.07 12.28
CA ARG A 185 -16.57 5.16 13.25
C ARG A 185 -15.52 4.84 14.32
N GLY A 186 -14.41 5.58 14.34
CA GLY A 186 -13.29 5.35 15.25
C GLY A 186 -12.01 4.78 14.62
N LYS A 187 -12.02 4.48 13.31
CA LYS A 187 -10.83 4.00 12.57
C LYS A 187 -10.06 5.10 11.81
N GLY A 188 -10.47 6.36 11.95
CA GLY A 188 -9.87 7.47 11.22
C GLY A 188 -8.42 7.75 11.59
N ILE A 189 -7.63 8.19 10.61
CA ILE A 189 -6.24 8.63 10.79
C ILE A 189 -6.17 10.14 10.54
N ASP A 190 -6.73 10.91 11.47
CA ASP A 190 -6.77 12.37 11.46
C ASP A 190 -6.36 12.96 12.83
N GLY A 191 -6.26 14.29 12.90
CA GLY A 191 -5.92 15.03 14.11
C GLY A 191 -4.71 14.46 14.86
N GLN A 192 -4.89 14.18 16.14
CA GLN A 192 -3.82 13.73 17.03
C GLN A 192 -3.22 12.36 16.62
N ARG A 193 -4.00 11.49 15.96
CA ARG A 193 -3.49 10.21 15.44
C ARG A 193 -2.52 10.44 14.29
N ALA A 194 -2.86 11.34 13.38
CA ALA A 194 -1.98 11.72 12.27
C ALA A 194 -0.68 12.38 12.79
N GLU A 195 -0.81 13.29 13.75
CA GLU A 195 0.34 13.96 14.39
C GLU A 195 1.27 12.97 15.10
N SER A 196 0.72 11.99 15.84
CA SER A 196 1.55 11.01 16.55
C SER A 196 2.27 10.03 15.61
N LEU A 197 1.66 9.70 14.46
CA LEU A 197 2.29 8.87 13.42
C LEU A 197 3.39 9.61 12.65
N LEU A 198 3.25 10.93 12.43
CA LEU A 198 4.22 11.77 11.73
C LEU A 198 5.18 12.53 12.65
N GLY A 199 5.18 12.23 13.95
CA GLY A 199 6.14 12.80 14.87
C GLY A 199 7.59 12.49 14.45
N PRO A 200 8.58 13.27 14.90
CA PRO A 200 9.96 13.14 14.43
C PRO A 200 10.49 11.70 14.48
N GLY A 201 10.91 11.19 13.32
CA GLY A 201 11.49 9.85 13.18
C GLY A 201 10.51 8.68 13.35
N ARG A 202 9.20 8.93 13.49
CA ARG A 202 8.18 7.88 13.61
C ARG A 202 8.04 7.06 12.33
N VAL A 203 8.09 7.71 11.17
CA VAL A 203 8.08 7.02 9.87
C VAL A 203 9.34 6.16 9.71
N LYS A 204 10.52 6.70 10.05
CA LYS A 204 11.79 5.94 10.07
C LYS A 204 11.75 4.76 11.03
N ASN A 205 11.12 4.90 12.19
CA ASN A 205 10.88 3.80 13.13
C ASN A 205 10.02 2.71 12.48
N ALA A 206 8.90 3.08 11.85
CA ALA A 206 8.00 2.13 11.20
C ALA A 206 8.69 1.33 10.09
N ILE A 207 9.40 2.03 9.18
CA ILE A 207 10.19 1.40 8.13
C ILE A 207 11.22 0.44 8.73
N ARG A 208 12.03 0.90 9.69
CA ARG A 208 13.05 0.06 10.34
C ARG A 208 12.43 -1.17 11.00
N ASN A 209 11.34 -1.00 11.73
CA ASN A 209 10.71 -2.08 12.46
C ASN A 209 10.07 -3.11 11.51
N ALA A 210 9.41 -2.68 10.43
CA ALA A 210 8.86 -3.59 9.43
C ALA A 210 9.96 -4.41 8.73
N ARG A 211 11.09 -3.78 8.40
CA ARG A 211 12.26 -4.47 7.83
C ARG A 211 12.85 -5.50 8.80
N LYS A 212 12.86 -5.22 10.10
CA LYS A 212 13.25 -6.20 11.13
C LYS A 212 12.31 -7.41 11.14
N LEU A 213 11.01 -7.22 10.91
CA LEU A 213 10.06 -8.34 10.82
C LEU A 213 10.34 -9.24 9.62
N VAL A 214 10.63 -8.66 8.44
CA VAL A 214 11.05 -9.44 7.26
C VAL A 214 12.30 -10.27 7.57
N ASN A 215 13.31 -9.67 8.19
CA ASN A 215 14.55 -10.36 8.57
C ASN A 215 14.36 -11.44 9.63
N ALA A 216 13.33 -11.30 10.48
CA ALA A 216 12.97 -12.25 11.52
C ALA A 216 11.97 -13.33 11.05
N CYS A 217 11.58 -13.32 9.77
CA CYS A 217 10.63 -14.27 9.21
C CYS A 217 11.09 -15.71 9.44
N GLN A 218 10.18 -16.56 9.92
CA GLN A 218 10.45 -17.95 10.30
C GLN A 218 10.97 -18.83 9.16
N TYR A 219 10.76 -18.43 7.91
CA TYR A 219 11.34 -19.12 6.76
C TYR A 219 12.89 -19.11 6.77
N GLY A 220 13.51 -18.15 7.47
CA GLY A 220 14.96 -18.11 7.74
C GLY A 220 15.84 -17.55 6.61
N GLN A 221 15.32 -17.44 5.38
CA GLN A 221 16.05 -16.90 4.23
C GLN A 221 15.55 -15.52 3.76
N CYS A 222 14.54 -14.96 4.41
CA CYS A 222 14.00 -13.65 4.06
C CYS A 222 14.92 -12.52 4.55
N LYS A 223 15.18 -11.53 3.71
CA LYS A 223 15.99 -10.35 4.03
C LYS A 223 15.40 -9.11 3.35
N ALA A 224 15.09 -8.09 4.15
CA ALA A 224 14.55 -6.84 3.64
C ALA A 224 15.47 -6.16 2.60
N LYS A 225 16.79 -6.31 2.77
CA LYS A 225 17.79 -5.75 1.83
C LYS A 225 17.66 -6.33 0.41
N ASP A 226 17.21 -7.57 0.28
CA ASP A 226 17.08 -8.23 -1.03
C ASP A 226 16.02 -7.51 -1.87
N ALA A 227 15.01 -6.91 -1.24
CA ALA A 227 14.03 -6.07 -1.92
C ALA A 227 14.67 -4.81 -2.54
N ASP A 228 15.58 -4.15 -1.81
CA ASP A 228 16.29 -2.95 -2.31
C ASP A 228 17.22 -3.32 -3.46
N GLU A 229 17.99 -4.40 -3.30
CA GLU A 229 18.91 -4.92 -4.31
C GLU A 229 18.14 -5.23 -5.61
N ILE A 230 16.97 -5.87 -5.50
CA ILE A 230 16.12 -6.14 -6.66
C ILE A 230 15.49 -4.86 -7.22
N ALA A 231 15.04 -3.93 -6.38
CA ALA A 231 14.47 -2.66 -6.83
C ALA A 231 15.49 -1.79 -7.59
N ALA A 232 16.78 -1.89 -7.24
CA ALA A 232 17.88 -1.23 -7.94
C ALA A 232 18.20 -1.85 -9.31
N THR A 233 17.74 -3.08 -9.58
CA THR A 233 17.93 -3.71 -10.90
C THR A 233 16.89 -3.23 -11.92
N ASN A 234 17.34 -2.97 -13.14
CA ASN A 234 16.43 -2.68 -14.24
C ASN A 234 15.72 -3.98 -14.68
N PRO A 235 14.38 -3.99 -14.78
CA PRO A 235 13.66 -5.11 -15.37
C PRO A 235 14.20 -5.43 -16.75
N VAL A 236 14.52 -6.70 -17.03
CA VAL A 236 14.78 -7.12 -18.40
C VAL A 236 13.49 -6.95 -19.20
N PRO A 237 13.46 -6.11 -20.26
CA PRO A 237 12.25 -5.92 -21.04
C PRO A 237 11.74 -7.27 -21.58
N ASN A 238 10.43 -7.50 -21.47
CA ASN A 238 9.74 -8.67 -22.02
C ASN A 238 10.15 -10.03 -21.42
N LYS A 239 10.91 -10.09 -20.32
CA LYS A 239 11.11 -11.33 -19.56
C LYS A 239 9.91 -11.54 -18.61
N PRO A 240 9.15 -12.63 -18.73
CA PRO A 240 8.16 -13.00 -17.73
C PRO A 240 8.86 -13.36 -16.42
N GLU A 241 8.38 -12.82 -15.31
CA GLU A 241 8.83 -13.21 -13.97
C GLU A 241 7.94 -14.30 -13.39
N THR A 242 8.57 -15.26 -12.73
CA THR A 242 7.89 -16.27 -11.94
C THR A 242 7.33 -15.67 -10.65
N TYR A 243 6.37 -16.37 -10.03
CA TYR A 243 5.83 -15.96 -8.73
C TYR A 243 6.91 -15.90 -7.63
N GLU A 244 7.91 -16.78 -7.69
CA GLU A 244 9.03 -16.79 -6.74
C GLU A 244 9.95 -15.58 -6.93
N GLU A 245 10.31 -15.23 -8.17
CA GLU A 245 11.04 -13.99 -8.48
C GLU A 245 10.26 -12.77 -7.99
N TRP A 246 8.94 -12.74 -8.21
CA TRP A 246 8.08 -11.68 -7.73
C TRP A 246 8.05 -11.58 -6.21
N THR A 247 8.00 -12.72 -5.51
CA THR A 247 8.01 -12.78 -4.04
C THR A 247 9.30 -12.20 -3.47
N ARG A 248 10.45 -12.46 -4.10
CA ARG A 248 11.76 -11.90 -3.67
C ARG A 248 11.77 -10.37 -3.65
N ARG A 249 10.91 -9.71 -4.43
CA ARG A 249 10.77 -8.24 -4.45
C ARG A 249 10.23 -7.66 -3.15
N SER A 250 9.66 -8.47 -2.26
CA SER A 250 9.28 -8.04 -0.91
C SER A 250 10.32 -8.35 0.16
N GLY A 251 11.49 -8.86 -0.23
CA GLY A 251 12.51 -9.34 0.70
C GLY A 251 12.17 -10.71 1.29
N HIS A 252 11.02 -11.29 0.95
CA HIS A 252 10.68 -12.66 1.30
C HIS A 252 11.27 -13.64 0.28
N ALA A 253 11.83 -14.75 0.74
CA ALA A 253 12.38 -15.76 -0.16
C ALA A 253 11.29 -16.35 -1.08
N GLY A 254 11.68 -16.87 -2.26
CA GLY A 254 10.72 -17.34 -3.28
C GLY A 254 9.72 -18.39 -2.79
N GLY A 255 10.12 -19.26 -1.87
CA GLY A 255 9.25 -20.27 -1.23
C GLY A 255 8.58 -19.82 0.07
N CYS A 256 8.72 -18.56 0.48
CA CYS A 256 8.15 -18.05 1.72
C CYS A 256 6.63 -17.88 1.60
N ASP A 257 5.90 -18.77 2.25
CA ASP A 257 4.44 -18.77 2.30
C ASP A 257 3.89 -17.47 2.93
N PRO A 258 3.09 -16.67 2.21
CA PRO A 258 2.50 -15.45 2.74
C PRO A 258 1.63 -15.67 3.98
N LEU A 259 1.02 -16.84 4.14
CA LEU A 259 0.17 -17.16 5.29
C LEU A 259 0.96 -17.42 6.57
N LYS A 260 2.30 -17.52 6.48
CA LYS A 260 3.21 -17.80 7.61
C LYS A 260 4.13 -16.63 7.94
N ARG A 261 3.84 -15.43 7.41
CA ARG A 261 4.64 -14.22 7.63
C ARG A 261 4.22 -13.50 8.91
N ASP A 262 3.99 -14.23 10.00
CA ASP A 262 3.49 -13.67 11.24
C ASP A 262 4.60 -13.27 12.24
N PRO A 263 4.63 -12.03 12.74
CA PRO A 263 4.03 -10.83 12.16
C PRO A 263 4.92 -10.26 11.03
N SER A 264 4.31 -9.59 10.06
CA SER A 264 5.03 -8.90 8.97
C SER A 264 4.16 -7.83 8.33
N THR A 265 4.77 -6.83 7.72
CA THR A 265 4.05 -5.87 6.87
C THR A 265 4.95 -5.36 5.76
N ASP A 266 4.39 -5.25 4.56
CA ASP A 266 5.09 -4.79 3.35
C ASP A 266 4.91 -3.28 3.09
N VAL A 267 4.21 -2.54 3.96
CA VAL A 267 3.87 -1.11 3.73
C VAL A 267 5.12 -0.25 3.50
N TRP A 268 6.23 -0.57 4.18
CA TRP A 268 7.52 0.10 4.01
C TRP A 268 8.04 0.08 2.57
N ARG A 269 7.63 -0.89 1.74
CA ARG A 269 8.00 -0.96 0.32
C ARG A 269 7.37 0.15 -0.50
N LEU A 270 6.14 0.54 -0.17
CA LEU A 270 5.51 1.69 -0.80
C LEU A 270 6.30 2.96 -0.46
N LEU A 271 6.66 3.15 0.81
CA LEU A 271 7.45 4.32 1.25
C LEU A 271 8.81 4.37 0.54
N ALA A 272 9.51 3.24 0.45
CA ALA A 272 10.75 3.14 -0.32
C ALA A 272 10.56 3.49 -1.81
N ALA A 273 9.48 3.01 -2.44
CA ALA A 273 9.14 3.33 -3.84
C ALA A 273 8.74 4.80 -4.06
N LEU A 274 8.37 5.51 -2.99
CA LEU A 274 8.10 6.95 -2.97
C LEU A 274 9.33 7.78 -2.61
N GLU A 275 10.48 7.13 -2.36
CA GLU A 275 11.70 7.78 -1.86
C GLU A 275 11.46 8.48 -0.50
N ILE A 276 10.63 7.87 0.36
CA ILE A 276 10.37 8.28 1.75
C ILE A 276 11.18 7.37 2.68
N ASP A 277 12.24 7.89 3.27
CA ASP A 277 13.13 7.19 4.21
C ASP A 277 12.86 7.54 5.69
N GLY A 278 12.01 8.53 5.93
CA GLY A 278 11.66 9.03 7.26
C GLY A 278 12.77 9.89 7.88
N GLU A 279 13.70 10.40 7.07
CA GLU A 279 14.52 11.54 7.45
C GLU A 279 13.67 12.79 7.24
N ASP A 280 12.86 13.12 8.25
CA ASP A 280 12.28 14.47 8.31
C ASP A 280 13.47 15.45 8.49
N GLU A 281 13.53 16.50 7.66
CA GLU A 281 14.43 17.66 7.87
C GLU A 281 14.20 18.33 9.23
#